data_AF-A0A929IKL3-F1
#
_entry.id   AF-A0A929IKL3-F1
#
_cell.length_a   1.000
_cell.length_b   1.000
_cell.length_c   1.000
_cell.angle_alpha   90.00
_cell.angle_beta   90.00
_cell.angle_gamma   90.00
#
_symmetry.space_group_name_H-M   'P 1'
#
loop_
_entity.id
_entity.type
_entity.pdbx_description
1 polymer ?
#
loop_
_entity_poly.entity_id
_entity_poly.type
_entity_poly.pdbx_seq_one_letter_code
_entity_poly.pdbx_strand_id
1 'polypeptide(L)'
;METGLIAFTTLFATVGPQDIAALFAALTAGSTAAKRRAIALKATLIAAGILFFFAFFGDALLGLFGITLPALRTAGGILLLLIAIDLVFARHSGGTSTTSEENEEAVTKPDISVFPLATPLIAGPGSIGAVVLLIANTEGDR
;
A
#
# COMPACT_ATOMS: atom_id res chain seq x y z
N MET A 1 -12.11 -22.51 -0.48
CA MET A 1 -12.93 -21.40 0.05
C MET A 1 -12.25 -20.72 1.23
N GLU A 2 -11.67 -21.49 2.17
CA GLU A 2 -10.95 -20.98 3.35
C GLU A 2 -9.81 -19.99 3.02
N THR A 3 -8.91 -20.36 2.10
CA THR A 3 -7.78 -19.49 1.69
C THR A 3 -8.23 -18.14 1.13
N GLY A 4 -9.28 -18.12 0.32
CA GLY A 4 -9.82 -16.88 -0.25
C GLY A 4 -10.42 -15.97 0.82
N LEU A 5 -11.06 -16.55 1.84
CA LEU A 5 -11.60 -15.80 2.96
C LEU A 5 -10.50 -15.23 3.86
N ILE A 6 -9.44 -16.00 4.11
CA ILE A 6 -8.27 -15.53 4.88
C ILE A 6 -7.56 -14.41 4.13
N ALA A 7 -7.32 -14.57 2.83
CA ALA A 7 -6.69 -13.54 2.01
C ALA A 7 -7.54 -12.26 1.98
N PHE A 8 -8.86 -12.39 1.78
CA PHE A 8 -9.77 -11.26 1.78
C PHE A 8 -9.78 -10.53 3.12
N THR A 9 -9.97 -11.24 4.24
CA THR A 9 -10.02 -10.62 5.57
C THR A 9 -8.69 -9.98 5.95
N THR A 10 -7.56 -10.63 5.65
CA THR A 10 -6.22 -10.07 5.85
C THR A 10 -6.04 -8.78 5.06
N LEU A 11 -6.28 -8.80 3.75
CA LEU A 11 -6.11 -7.61 2.91
C LEU A 11 -7.10 -6.50 3.26
N PHE A 12 -8.35 -6.83 3.59
CA PHE A 12 -9.35 -5.84 4.00
C PHE A 12 -8.92 -5.14 5.28
N ALA A 13 -8.45 -5.90 6.29
CA ALA A 13 -7.97 -5.35 7.54
C ALA A 13 -6.69 -4.53 7.37
N THR A 14 -5.76 -4.98 6.53
CA THR A 14 -4.48 -4.30 6.31
C THR A 14 -4.61 -3.04 5.46
N VAL A 15 -5.42 -3.07 4.40
CA VAL A 15 -5.63 -1.90 3.52
C VAL A 15 -6.49 -0.84 4.23
N GLY A 16 -7.44 -1.24 5.07
CA GLY A 16 -8.30 -0.30 5.79
C GLY A 16 -9.13 0.58 4.85
N PRO A 17 -10.03 0.00 4.01
CA PRO A 17 -10.78 0.76 3.00
C PRO A 17 -11.63 1.88 3.60
N GLN A 18 -12.08 1.76 4.86
CA GLN A 18 -12.78 2.83 5.57
C GLN A 18 -11.91 4.07 5.80
N ASP A 19 -10.62 3.89 6.13
CA ASP A 19 -9.68 4.97 6.40
C ASP A 19 -9.30 5.68 5.09
N ILE A 20 -9.05 4.88 4.06
CA ILE A 20 -8.79 5.38 2.70
C ILE A 20 -10.02 6.12 2.16
N ALA A 21 -11.24 5.65 2.41
CA ALA A 21 -12.46 6.32 1.96
C ALA A 21 -12.62 7.71 2.59
N ALA A 22 -12.33 7.86 3.89
CA ALA A 22 -12.37 9.15 4.58
C ALA A 22 -11.32 10.12 4.01
N LEU A 23 -10.08 9.66 3.83
CA LEU A 23 -9.00 10.47 3.27
C LEU A 23 -9.27 10.84 1.80
N PHE A 24 -9.78 9.90 1.01
CA PHE A 24 -10.18 10.13 -0.37
C PHE A 24 -11.28 11.18 -0.49
N ALA A 25 -12.27 11.17 0.41
CA ALA A 25 -13.32 12.18 0.46
C ALA A 25 -12.74 13.58 0.72
N ALA A 26 -11.77 13.70 1.64
CA ALA A 26 -11.07 14.95 1.91
C ALA A 26 -10.26 15.44 0.69
N LEU A 27 -9.46 14.55 0.08
CA LEU A 27 -8.60 14.87 -1.06
C LEU A 27 -9.39 15.20 -2.35
N THR A 28 -10.65 14.75 -2.45
CA THR A 28 -11.50 14.96 -3.63
C THR A 28 -12.67 15.92 -3.42
N ALA A 29 -12.73 16.63 -2.30
CA ALA A 29 -13.84 17.51 -1.94
C ALA A 29 -14.21 18.55 -3.02
N GLY A 30 -13.22 19.07 -3.76
CA GLY A 30 -13.43 20.03 -4.87
C GLY A 30 -13.56 19.42 -6.27
N SER A 31 -13.62 18.09 -6.40
CA SER A 31 -13.65 17.41 -7.70
C SER A 31 -15.07 17.09 -8.17
N THR A 32 -15.29 17.12 -9.48
CA THR A 32 -16.54 16.63 -10.08
C THR A 32 -16.69 15.12 -9.86
N ALA A 33 -17.92 14.61 -9.86
CA ALA A 33 -18.19 13.18 -9.69
C ALA A 33 -17.45 12.31 -10.72
N ALA A 34 -17.37 12.77 -11.99
CA ALA A 34 -16.63 12.09 -13.05
C ALA A 34 -15.13 12.02 -12.74
N LYS A 35 -14.53 13.14 -12.32
CA LYS A 35 -13.10 13.19 -11.96
C LYS A 35 -12.80 12.32 -10.74
N ARG A 36 -13.65 12.38 -9.72
CA ARG A 36 -13.53 11.55 -8.51
C ARG A 36 -13.54 10.05 -8.86
N ARG A 37 -14.45 9.62 -9.74
CA ARG A 37 -14.49 8.22 -10.21
C ARG A 37 -13.24 7.83 -11.00
N ALA A 38 -12.75 8.71 -11.87
CA ALA A 38 -11.52 8.47 -12.63
C ALA A 38 -10.30 8.29 -11.71
N ILE A 39 -10.15 9.15 -10.70
CA ILE A 39 -9.07 9.07 -9.70
C ILE A 39 -9.16 7.74 -8.94
N ALA A 40 -10.35 7.38 -8.44
CA ALA A 40 -10.54 6.13 -7.70
C ALA A 40 -10.14 4.91 -8.54
N LEU A 41 -10.63 4.82 -9.79
CA LEU A 41 -10.30 3.72 -10.68
C LEU A 41 -8.80 3.66 -10.99
N LYS A 42 -8.18 4.81 -11.30
CA LYS A 42 -6.75 4.87 -11.58
C LYS A 42 -5.92 4.44 -10.37
N ALA A 43 -6.24 4.95 -9.18
CA ALA A 43 -5.53 4.60 -7.95
C ALA A 43 -5.65 3.09 -7.64
N THR A 44 -6.85 2.53 -7.74
CA THR A 44 -7.07 1.10 -7.50
C THR A 44 -6.33 0.23 -8.52
N LEU A 45 -6.30 0.61 -9.80
CA LEU A 45 -5.58 -0.15 -10.83
C LEU A 45 -4.07 -0.12 -10.62
N ILE A 46 -3.50 1.03 -10.27
CA ILE A 46 -2.06 1.15 -9.97
C ILE A 46 -1.73 0.28 -8.75
N ALA A 47 -2.50 0.42 -7.67
CA ALA A 47 -2.27 -0.34 -6.46
C ALA A 47 -2.42 -1.85 -6.68
N ALA A 48 -3.44 -2.28 -7.43
CA ALA A 48 -3.62 -3.68 -7.81
C ALA A 48 -2.41 -4.19 -8.60
N GLY A 49 -1.90 -3.41 -9.56
CA GLY A 49 -0.68 -3.76 -10.31
C GLY A 49 0.53 -3.98 -9.41
N ILE A 50 0.75 -3.08 -8.43
CA ILE A 50 1.83 -3.21 -7.45
C ILE A 50 1.64 -4.45 -6.58
N LEU A 51 0.44 -4.67 -6.04
CA LEU A 51 0.15 -5.82 -5.20
C LEU A 51 0.27 -7.14 -5.96
N PHE A 52 -0.21 -7.22 -7.21
CA PHE A 52 -0.01 -8.41 -8.05
C PHE A 52 1.47 -8.65 -8.35
N PHE A 53 2.23 -7.60 -8.65
CA PHE A 53 3.67 -7.72 -8.84
C PHE A 53 4.33 -8.38 -7.61
N PHE A 54 4.08 -7.87 -6.41
CA PHE A 54 4.64 -8.48 -5.19
C PHE A 54 4.02 -9.85 -4.87
N ALA A 55 2.78 -10.12 -5.27
CA ALA A 55 2.20 -11.45 -5.12
C ALA A 55 2.98 -12.51 -5.92
N PHE A 56 3.33 -12.21 -7.16
CA PHE A 56 3.99 -13.19 -8.04
C PHE A 56 5.52 -13.20 -7.89
N PHE A 57 6.13 -12.07 -7.56
CA PHE A 57 7.60 -11.92 -7.53
C PHE A 57 8.17 -11.72 -6.13
N GLY A 58 7.34 -11.54 -5.11
CA GLY A 58 7.78 -11.22 -3.76
C GLY A 58 8.69 -12.28 -3.14
N ASP A 59 8.30 -13.55 -3.20
CA ASP A 59 9.10 -14.64 -2.62
C ASP A 59 10.47 -14.77 -3.29
N ALA A 60 10.51 -14.73 -4.63
CA ALA A 60 11.76 -14.74 -5.40
C ALA A 60 12.66 -13.55 -5.05
N LEU A 61 12.08 -12.37 -4.83
CA LEU A 61 12.82 -11.17 -4.43
C LEU A 61 13.40 -11.31 -3.03
N LEU A 62 12.63 -11.84 -2.07
CA LEU A 62 13.13 -12.14 -0.72
C LEU A 62 14.28 -13.14 -0.75
N GLY A 63 14.13 -14.22 -1.54
CA GLY A 63 15.17 -15.23 -1.73
C GLY A 63 16.46 -14.65 -2.30
N LEU A 64 16.38 -13.72 -3.26
CA LEU A 64 17.54 -13.02 -3.81
C LEU A 64 18.31 -12.21 -2.76
N PHE A 65 17.58 -11.58 -1.83
CA PHE A 65 18.18 -10.81 -0.74
C PHE A 65 18.54 -11.65 0.50
N GLY A 66 18.30 -12.97 0.48
CA GLY A 66 18.52 -13.84 1.63
C GLY A 66 17.59 -13.53 2.82
N ILE A 67 16.43 -12.92 2.56
CA ILE A 67 15.45 -12.53 3.59
C ILE A 67 14.49 -13.69 3.84
N THR A 68 14.33 -14.06 5.10
CA THR A 68 13.38 -15.10 5.50
C THR A 68 11.99 -14.51 5.77
N LEU A 69 10.92 -15.31 5.64
CA LEU A 69 9.55 -14.87 5.97
C LEU A 69 9.42 -14.34 7.42
N PRO A 70 10.04 -14.95 8.45
CA PRO A 70 10.07 -14.37 9.79
C PRO A 70 10.73 -12.99 9.84
N ALA A 71 11.85 -12.80 9.12
CA ALA A 71 12.51 -11.50 9.05
C ALA A 71 11.62 -10.45 8.39
N LEU A 72 10.92 -10.80 7.29
CA LEU A 72 9.96 -9.92 6.64
C LEU A 72 8.81 -9.53 7.59
N ARG A 73 8.25 -10.49 8.33
CA ARG A 73 7.19 -10.22 9.32
C ARG A 73 7.65 -9.25 10.39
N THR A 74 8.85 -9.45 10.94
CA THR A 74 9.41 -8.58 11.97
C THR A 74 9.69 -7.18 11.43
N ALA A 75 10.33 -7.06 10.27
CA ALA A 75 10.65 -5.77 9.66
C ALA A 75 9.38 -4.99 9.26
N GLY A 76 8.41 -5.68 8.64
CA GLY A 76 7.12 -5.09 8.27
C GLY A 76 6.35 -4.60 9.50
N GLY A 77 6.32 -5.39 10.59
CA GLY A 77 5.70 -4.98 11.84
C GLY A 77 6.35 -3.74 12.47
N ILE A 78 7.69 -3.69 12.49
CA ILE A 78 8.44 -2.52 12.98
C ILE A 78 8.15 -1.29 12.10
N LEU A 79 8.15 -1.43 10.79
CA LEU A 79 7.88 -0.33 9.86
C LEU A 79 6.46 0.23 10.06
N LEU A 80 5.46 -0.64 10.19
CA LEU A 80 4.07 -0.21 10.45
C LEU A 80 3.92 0.48 11.81
N LEU A 81 4.61 -0.01 12.84
CA LEU A 81 4.65 0.64 14.16
C LEU A 81 5.25 2.05 14.05
N LEU A 82 6.37 2.20 13.32
CA LEU A 82 7.02 3.50 13.12
C LEU A 82 6.10 4.47 12.36
N ILE A 83 5.40 4.01 11.32
CA ILE A 83 4.41 4.82 10.59
C ILE A 83 3.27 5.26 11.51
N ALA A 84 2.74 4.35 12.32
CA ALA A 84 1.66 4.67 13.27
C ALA A 84 2.11 5.72 14.31
N ILE A 85 3.33 5.60 14.82
CA ILE A 85 3.94 6.58 15.72
C ILE A 85 4.08 7.94 15.03
N ASP A 86 4.60 7.97 13.80
CA ASP A 86 4.78 9.20 13.01
C ASP A 86 3.45 9.93 12.80
N LEU A 87 2.38 9.17 12.51
CA LEU A 87 1.02 9.68 12.35
C LEU A 87 0.46 10.30 13.65
N VAL A 88 0.65 9.64 14.81
CA VAL A 88 0.21 10.16 16.12
C VAL A 88 0.91 11.47 16.47
N PHE A 89 2.20 11.58 16.15
CA PHE A 89 2.96 12.80 16.40
C PHE A 89 2.84 13.85 15.30
N ALA A 90 2.05 13.59 14.25
CA ALA A 90 1.87 14.43 13.05
C ALA A 90 3.21 14.89 12.44
N ARG A 91 4.26 14.08 12.60
CA ARG A 91 5.58 14.39 12.04
C ARG A 91 5.53 14.01 10.57
N HIS A 92 5.86 14.95 9.69
CA HIS A 92 6.11 14.62 8.28
C HIS A 92 7.53 14.08 8.18
N SER A 93 7.78 12.88 8.71
CA SER A 93 9.06 12.20 8.51
C SER A 93 9.10 11.64 7.08
N GLY A 94 10.28 11.65 6.46
CA GLY A 94 10.47 11.36 5.03
C GLY A 94 10.01 9.99 4.50
N GLY A 95 9.46 9.12 5.34
CA GLY A 95 8.83 7.86 4.91
C GLY A 95 7.47 8.03 4.23
N THR A 96 6.81 9.18 4.42
CA THR A 96 5.56 9.56 3.75
C THR A 96 5.66 10.93 3.07
N SER A 97 6.82 11.60 3.11
CA SER A 97 6.98 12.92 2.49
C SER A 97 7.33 12.77 1.01
N THR A 98 6.66 13.55 0.16
CA THR A 98 7.16 13.85 -1.19
C THR A 98 8.57 14.44 -1.09
N THR A 99 9.52 13.94 -1.88
CA THR A 99 10.87 14.52 -1.93
C THR A 99 10.81 15.85 -2.68
N SER A 100 11.75 16.77 -2.42
CA SER A 100 11.80 18.05 -3.13
C SER A 100 11.97 17.88 -4.65
N GLU A 101 12.62 16.79 -5.09
CA GLU A 101 12.73 16.41 -6.51
C GLU A 101 11.37 16.00 -7.13
N GLU A 102 10.51 15.30 -6.39
CA GLU A 102 9.17 14.92 -6.88
C GLU A 102 8.24 16.15 -7.04
N ASN A 103 8.50 17.22 -6.28
CA ASN A 103 7.81 18.50 -6.44
C ASN A 103 8.27 19.30 -7.68
N GLU A 104 9.52 19.13 -8.12
CA GLU A 104 10.08 19.84 -9.30
C GLU A 104 9.63 19.19 -10.62
N GLU A 105 9.44 17.87 -10.68
CA GLU A 105 8.85 17.20 -11.85
C GLU A 105 7.30 17.39 -11.94
N ALA A 106 6.66 17.87 -10.87
CA ALA A 106 5.20 17.97 -10.71
C ALA A 106 4.62 19.39 -10.99
N VAL A 107 5.15 20.13 -11.97
CA VAL A 107 4.66 21.47 -12.37
C VAL A 107 3.18 21.46 -12.85
N THR A 108 2.58 20.29 -13.04
CA THR A 108 1.17 20.16 -13.45
C THR A 108 0.38 19.26 -12.50
N LYS A 109 -0.18 19.83 -11.42
CA LYS A 109 -1.13 19.23 -10.44
C LYS A 109 -0.72 17.84 -9.90
N PRO A 110 -0.43 17.67 -8.59
CA PRO A 110 -0.10 16.36 -8.03
C PRO A 110 -1.20 15.35 -8.37
N ASP A 111 -0.86 14.30 -9.12
CA ASP A 111 -1.82 13.25 -9.48
C ASP A 111 -2.05 12.37 -8.26
N ILE A 112 -3.06 12.78 -7.47
CA ILE A 112 -3.40 12.10 -6.22
C ILE A 112 -3.74 10.63 -6.40
N SER A 113 -4.02 10.18 -7.64
CA SER A 113 -4.26 8.77 -7.94
C SER A 113 -3.01 7.92 -7.71
N VAL A 114 -1.81 8.46 -7.97
CA VAL A 114 -0.54 7.76 -7.76
C VAL A 114 -0.11 7.95 -6.30
N PHE A 115 0.16 9.20 -5.92
CA PHE A 115 0.54 9.57 -4.56
C PHE A 115 -0.45 10.59 -3.98
N PRO A 116 -1.07 10.34 -2.81
CA PRO A 116 -0.80 9.23 -1.90
C PRO A 116 -1.70 8.00 -2.08
N LEU A 117 -2.70 8.02 -2.99
CA LEU A 117 -3.78 7.01 -3.01
C LEU A 117 -3.28 5.61 -3.37
N ALA A 118 -2.66 5.42 -4.54
CA ALA A 118 -2.12 4.11 -4.89
C ALA A 118 -0.95 3.74 -3.97
N THR A 119 -0.03 4.69 -3.75
CA THR A 119 1.13 4.56 -2.86
C THR A 119 1.26 5.80 -1.98
N PRO A 120 1.42 5.67 -0.65
CA PRO A 120 1.52 4.44 0.13
C PRO A 120 0.18 3.92 0.68
N LEU A 121 -0.98 4.56 0.40
CA LEU A 121 -2.21 4.24 1.14
C LEU A 121 -2.79 2.85 0.81
N ILE A 122 -2.97 2.50 -0.47
CA ILE A 122 -3.48 1.18 -0.83
C ILE A 122 -2.34 0.15 -0.89
N ALA A 123 -1.35 0.39 -1.75
CA ALA A 123 -0.16 -0.46 -1.92
C ALA A 123 0.99 0.01 -1.03
N GLY A 124 0.72 0.09 0.26
CA GLY A 124 1.71 0.42 1.27
C GLY A 124 2.55 -0.78 1.70
N PRO A 125 3.57 -0.56 2.55
CA PRO A 125 4.43 -1.63 3.06
C PRO A 125 3.64 -2.73 3.78
N GLY A 126 2.56 -2.37 4.48
CA GLY A 126 1.67 -3.35 5.13
C GLY A 126 0.97 -4.27 4.14
N SER A 127 0.30 -3.69 3.14
CA SER A 127 -0.42 -4.45 2.11
C SER A 127 0.51 -5.30 1.25
N ILE A 128 1.68 -4.76 0.89
CA ILE A 128 2.73 -5.49 0.16
C ILE A 128 3.21 -6.68 0.99
N GLY A 129 3.59 -6.46 2.26
CA GLY A 129 4.01 -7.53 3.16
C GLY A 129 2.93 -8.60 3.36
N ALA A 130 1.67 -8.19 3.54
CA ALA A 130 0.55 -9.10 3.68
C ALA A 130 0.38 -10.00 2.45
N VAL A 131 0.43 -9.44 1.24
CA VAL A 131 0.34 -10.21 -0.01
C VAL A 131 1.47 -11.24 -0.12
N VAL A 132 2.72 -10.82 0.11
CA VAL A 132 3.88 -11.72 0.02
C VAL A 132 3.75 -12.88 1.01
N LEU A 133 3.32 -12.59 2.24
CA LEU A 133 3.12 -13.61 3.28
C LEU A 133 1.95 -14.54 2.97
N LEU A 134 0.85 -14.03 2.42
CA LEU A 134 -0.30 -14.84 2.02
C LEU A 134 0.10 -15.84 0.94
N ILE A 135 0.87 -15.42 -0.07
CA ILE A 135 1.36 -16.30 -1.13
C ILE A 135 2.35 -17.33 -0.59
N ALA A 136 3.35 -16.90 0.18
CA ALA A 136 4.37 -17.80 0.71
C ALA A 136 3.79 -18.87 1.65
N ASN A 137 2.77 -18.52 2.46
CA ASN A 137 2.06 -19.50 3.31
C ASN A 137 1.24 -20.51 2.49
N THR A 138 0.76 -20.17 1.30
CA THR A 138 0.05 -21.11 0.42
C THR A 138 0.97 -22.06 -0.36
N GLU A 139 2.24 -21.71 -0.53
CA GLU A 139 3.23 -22.58 -1.18
C GLU A 139 3.87 -23.56 -0.19
N GLY A 140 4.02 -23.18 1.08
CA GLY A 140 4.55 -24.05 2.14
C GLY A 140 3.62 -25.18 2.61
N ASP A 141 2.38 -25.24 2.12
CA ASP A 141 1.38 -26.28 2.39
C ASP A 141 1.34 -27.36 1.27
N ARG A 142 2.43 -27.48 0.49
CA ARG A 142 2.65 -28.52 -0.53
C ARG A 142 3.87 -29.36 -0.24
#